data_AF-B1V2L5-F1
#
_entry.id   AF-B1V2L5-F1
#
_cell.length_a   1.000
_cell.length_b   1.000
_cell.length_c   1.000
_cell.angle_alpha   90.00
_cell.angle_beta   90.00
_cell.angle_gamma   90.00
#
_symmetry.space_group_name_H-M   'P 1'
#
loop_
_entity.id
_entity.type
_entity.pdbx_description
1 polymer ?
#
loop_
_entity_poly.entity_id
_entity_poly.type
_entity_poly.pdbx_seq_one_letter_code
_entity_poly.pdbx_strand_id
1 'polypeptide(L)'
;MDKNIKYITEEQAKTIIRSWQDGNSEPGRYIATCKDNYALNKYIAIDNSTNDCWEEEFRTLKGCKKYLLEGFEYEEVLAWEAQEFKKREITLYIIYYLVMFIFVLSLMFLIKKL
;
A
#
# COMPACT_ATOMS: atom_id res chain seq x y z
N MET A 1 -0.18 -24.65 -2.68
CA MET A 1 -0.69 -23.43 -2.04
C MET A 1 -1.19 -22.52 -3.14
N ASP A 2 -2.49 -22.28 -3.19
CA ASP A 2 -3.13 -21.51 -4.24
C ASP A 2 -2.66 -20.05 -4.14
N LYS A 3 -2.03 -19.54 -5.21
CA LYS A 3 -1.45 -18.18 -5.24
C LYS A 3 -2.49 -17.11 -5.60
N ASN A 4 -3.76 -17.48 -5.66
CA ASN A 4 -4.82 -16.62 -6.14
C ASN A 4 -5.32 -15.68 -5.03
N ILE A 5 -5.02 -14.39 -5.18
CA ILE A 5 -5.65 -13.33 -4.39
C ILE A 5 -6.95 -12.90 -5.05
N LYS A 6 -8.05 -12.91 -4.30
CA LYS A 6 -9.33 -12.35 -4.71
C LYS A 6 -9.39 -10.86 -4.34
N TYR A 7 -9.63 -9.99 -5.32
CA TYR A 7 -9.83 -8.56 -5.07
C TYR A 7 -11.29 -8.27 -4.80
N ILE A 8 -11.57 -7.58 -3.71
CA ILE A 8 -12.91 -7.39 -3.18
C ILE A 8 -13.13 -5.94 -2.73
N THR A 9 -14.37 -5.60 -2.41
CA THR A 9 -14.73 -4.34 -1.76
C THR A 9 -14.59 -4.43 -0.24
N GLU A 10 -14.59 -3.28 0.43
CA GLU A 10 -14.62 -3.22 1.89
C GLU A 10 -15.86 -3.93 2.49
N GLU A 11 -17.03 -3.78 1.87
CA GLU A 11 -18.25 -4.46 2.31
C GLU A 11 -18.17 -5.97 2.15
N GLN A 12 -17.51 -6.45 1.10
CA GLN A 12 -17.23 -7.87 0.92
C GLN A 12 -16.24 -8.38 1.97
N ALA A 13 -15.23 -7.60 2.34
CA ALA A 13 -14.30 -7.95 3.41
C ALA A 13 -15.03 -8.14 4.75
N LYS A 14 -15.88 -7.18 5.14
CA LYS A 14 -16.74 -7.29 6.34
C LYS A 14 -17.60 -8.55 6.31
N THR A 15 -18.15 -8.89 5.14
CA THR A 15 -18.98 -10.09 4.97
C THR A 15 -18.17 -11.37 5.15
N ILE A 16 -16.96 -11.43 4.61
CA ILE A 16 -16.05 -12.59 4.74
C ILE A 16 -15.66 -12.81 6.20
N ILE A 17 -15.26 -11.76 6.91
CA ILE A 17 -14.86 -11.84 8.32
C ILE A 17 -16.03 -12.34 9.19
N ARG A 18 -17.23 -11.78 8.99
CA ARG A 18 -18.44 -12.25 9.70
C ARG A 18 -18.77 -13.70 9.36
N SER A 19 -18.74 -14.06 8.08
CA SER A 19 -19.02 -15.42 7.63
C SER A 19 -18.01 -16.42 8.19
N TRP A 20 -16.77 -16.02 8.41
CA TRP A 20 -15.75 -16.88 9.02
C TRP A 20 -16.03 -17.10 10.51
N GLN A 21 -16.43 -16.06 11.24
CA GLN A 21 -16.88 -16.17 12.63
C GLN A 21 -18.09 -17.12 12.77
N ASP A 22 -18.99 -17.12 11.78
CA ASP A 22 -20.14 -18.02 11.72
C ASP A 22 -19.81 -19.43 11.20
N GLY A 23 -18.55 -19.71 10.83
CA GLY A 23 -18.10 -21.00 10.30
C GLY A 23 -18.50 -21.31 8.86
N ASN A 24 -18.98 -20.31 8.11
CA ASN A 24 -19.55 -20.45 6.76
C ASN A 24 -18.71 -19.80 5.65
N SER A 25 -17.53 -19.25 5.96
CA SER A 25 -16.71 -18.58 4.95
C SER A 25 -15.98 -19.55 4.04
N GLU A 26 -15.94 -19.22 2.75
CA GLU A 26 -15.01 -19.85 1.80
C GLU A 26 -13.55 -19.50 2.22
N PRO A 27 -12.64 -20.49 2.31
CA PRO A 27 -11.22 -20.23 2.56
C PRO A 27 -10.55 -19.54 1.37
N GLY A 28 -9.66 -18.60 1.64
CA GLY A 28 -8.95 -17.87 0.60
C GLY A 28 -8.09 -16.73 1.12
N ARG A 29 -7.53 -15.99 0.15
CA ARG A 29 -6.76 -14.78 0.38
C ARG A 29 -7.40 -13.63 -0.36
N TYR A 30 -7.64 -12.53 0.34
CA TYR A 30 -8.41 -11.42 -0.18
C TYR A 30 -7.68 -10.11 0.03
N ILE A 31 -7.86 -9.18 -0.91
CA ILE A 31 -7.46 -7.78 -0.74
C ILE A 31 -8.67 -6.90 -0.98
N ALA A 32 -9.05 -6.12 0.03
CA ALA A 32 -10.03 -5.06 -0.10
C ALA A 32 -9.34 -3.71 -0.26
N THR A 33 -9.93 -2.85 -1.11
CA THR A 33 -9.54 -1.44 -1.17
C THR A 33 -10.52 -0.63 -0.33
N CYS A 34 -10.01 0.07 0.66
CA CYS A 34 -10.77 0.96 1.54
C CYS A 34 -10.50 2.41 1.15
N LYS A 35 -11.59 3.16 0.94
CA LYS A 35 -11.51 4.60 0.76
C LYS A 35 -11.60 5.23 2.13
N ASP A 36 -10.49 5.71 2.67
CA ASP A 36 -10.54 6.59 3.83
C ASP A 36 -11.02 7.99 3.38
N ASN A 37 -11.82 8.65 4.22
CA ASN A 37 -12.40 9.97 3.95
C ASN A 37 -11.34 11.07 3.73
N TYR A 38 -10.07 10.77 4.04
CA TYR A 38 -8.91 11.68 3.93
C TYR A 38 -7.89 11.30 2.85
N ALA A 39 -8.35 10.68 1.74
CA ALA A 39 -7.60 10.51 0.50
C ALA A 39 -6.36 9.59 0.53
N LEU A 40 -6.07 8.91 1.64
CA LEU A 40 -5.09 7.82 1.67
C LEU A 40 -5.80 6.51 1.31
N ASN A 41 -5.42 5.89 0.19
CA ASN A 41 -5.87 4.53 -0.11
C ASN A 41 -5.36 3.60 0.99
N LYS A 42 -6.27 2.94 1.71
CA LYS A 42 -5.95 1.84 2.62
C LYS A 42 -6.31 0.54 1.94
N TYR A 43 -5.54 -0.50 2.22
CA TYR A 43 -5.81 -1.83 1.72
C TYR A 43 -5.90 -2.78 2.90
N ILE A 44 -6.91 -3.63 2.92
CA ILE A 44 -7.07 -4.68 3.92
C ILE A 44 -6.65 -6.00 3.28
N ALA A 45 -5.69 -6.68 3.87
CA ALA A 45 -5.33 -8.05 3.52
C ALA A 45 -6.05 -9.00 4.48
N ILE A 46 -6.71 -10.01 3.92
CA ILE A 46 -7.38 -11.06 4.70
C ILE A 46 -6.82 -12.41 4.25
N ASP A 47 -6.35 -13.22 5.19
CA ASP A 47 -6.04 -14.63 4.96
C ASP A 47 -6.88 -15.47 5.92
N ASN A 48 -7.85 -16.18 5.36
CA ASN A 48 -8.64 -17.21 6.05
C ASN A 48 -8.47 -18.57 5.35
N SER A 49 -7.36 -18.76 4.64
CA SER A 49 -7.06 -20.02 3.93
C SER A 49 -6.71 -21.17 4.88
N THR A 50 -6.50 -20.86 6.16
CA THR A 50 -6.32 -21.82 7.25
C THR A 50 -7.53 -21.79 8.20
N ASN A 51 -7.44 -22.49 9.33
CA ASN A 51 -8.50 -22.42 10.35
C ASN A 51 -8.56 -21.06 11.06
N ASP A 52 -7.52 -20.24 10.94
CA ASP A 52 -7.45 -18.91 11.50
C ASP A 52 -7.72 -17.85 10.41
N CYS A 53 -8.35 -16.75 10.81
CA CYS A 53 -8.57 -15.58 9.96
C CYS A 53 -7.71 -14.43 10.46
N TRP A 54 -6.76 -14.01 9.63
CA TRP A 54 -5.94 -12.83 9.86
C TRP A 54 -6.43 -11.67 9.00
N GLU A 55 -6.51 -10.49 9.59
CA GLU A 55 -6.90 -9.24 8.96
C GLU A 55 -5.86 -8.18 9.29
N GLU A 56 -5.22 -7.61 8.27
CA GLU A 56 -4.17 -6.60 8.43
C GLU A 56 -4.31 -5.44 7.44
N GLU A 57 -4.02 -4.23 7.92
CA GLU A 57 -4.12 -3.01 7.12
C GLU A 57 -2.75 -2.54 6.59
N PHE A 58 -2.71 -2.19 5.31
CA PHE A 58 -1.51 -1.68 4.64
C PHE A 58 -1.80 -0.41 3.83
N ARG A 59 -0.77 0.43 3.64
CA ARG A 59 -0.89 1.67 2.84
C ARG A 59 -0.79 1.40 1.34
N THR A 60 -0.24 0.26 0.96
CA THR A 60 -0.02 -0.09 -0.44
C THR A 60 -0.51 -1.50 -0.78
N LEU A 61 -1.01 -1.66 -2.00
CA LEU A 61 -1.35 -2.97 -2.55
C LEU A 61 -0.14 -3.93 -2.54
N LYS A 62 1.07 -3.38 -2.71
CA LYS A 62 2.30 -4.17 -2.67
C LYS A 62 2.58 -4.69 -1.26
N GLY A 63 2.28 -3.92 -0.22
CA GLY A 63 2.33 -4.35 1.17
C GLY A 63 1.46 -5.59 1.41
N CYS A 64 0.17 -5.52 1.02
CA CYS A 64 -0.72 -6.68 1.11
C CYS A 64 -0.19 -7.93 0.39
N LYS A 65 0.39 -7.77 -0.81
CA LYS A 65 0.95 -8.89 -1.56
C LYS A 65 2.17 -9.50 -0.87
N LYS A 66 3.03 -8.68 -0.26
CA LYS A 66 4.17 -9.15 0.51
C LYS A 66 3.72 -9.98 1.71
N TYR A 67 2.74 -9.48 2.45
CA TYR A 67 2.13 -10.20 3.57
C TYR A 67 1.53 -11.54 3.12
N LEU A 68 0.58 -11.51 2.16
CA LEU A 68 -0.21 -12.69 1.77
C LEU A 68 0.56 -13.73 0.95
N LEU A 69 1.57 -13.33 0.17
CA LEU A 69 2.23 -14.23 -0.81
C LEU A 69 3.70 -14.48 -0.51
N GLU A 70 4.39 -13.50 0.07
CA GLU A 70 5.83 -13.60 0.32
C GLU A 70 6.13 -14.05 1.76
N GLY A 71 5.11 -14.18 2.62
CA GLY A 71 5.24 -14.69 3.98
C GLY A 71 5.96 -13.73 4.92
N PHE A 72 5.90 -12.43 4.63
CA PHE A 72 6.44 -11.40 5.51
C PHE A 72 5.49 -11.18 6.68
N GLU A 73 6.05 -10.98 7.87
CA GLU A 73 5.26 -10.60 9.04
C GLU A 73 4.72 -9.18 8.89
N TYR A 74 3.62 -8.88 9.60
CA TYR A 74 2.96 -7.57 9.54
C TYR A 74 3.95 -6.41 9.77
N GLU A 75 4.76 -6.51 10.83
CA GLU A 75 5.74 -5.47 11.20
C GLU A 75 6.84 -5.29 10.13
N GLU A 76 7.27 -6.37 9.48
CA GLU A 76 8.27 -6.31 8.41
C GLU A 76 7.74 -5.57 7.18
N VAL A 77 6.47 -5.79 6.84
CA VAL A 77 5.81 -5.08 5.75
C VAL A 77 5.66 -3.60 6.08
N LEU A 78 5.26 -3.24 7.31
CA LEU A 78 5.18 -1.85 7.74
C LEU A 78 6.53 -1.14 7.68
N ALA A 79 7.59 -1.79 8.16
CA ALA A 79 8.95 -1.24 8.10
C ALA A 79 9.41 -1.04 6.66
N TRP A 80 9.11 -2.00 5.78
CA TRP A 80 9.38 -1.90 4.35
C TRP A 80 8.61 -0.75 3.69
N GLU A 81 7.32 -0.59 3.96
CA GLU A 81 6.53 0.53 3.43
C GLU A 81 7.10 1.87 3.87
N ALA A 82 7.43 2.02 5.15
CA ALA A 82 8.04 3.23 5.70
C ALA A 82 9.37 3.57 5.00
N GLN A 83 10.21 2.56 4.74
CA GLN A 83 11.47 2.75 4.01
C GLN A 83 11.24 3.19 2.56
N GLU A 84 10.27 2.60 1.87
CA GLU A 84 9.93 2.97 0.49
C GLU A 84 9.36 4.39 0.40
N PHE A 85 8.50 4.79 1.34
CA PHE A 85 8.01 6.17 1.42
C PHE A 85 9.14 7.16 1.68
N LYS A 86 10.06 6.85 2.59
CA LYS A 86 11.24 7.68 2.86
C LYS A 86 12.12 7.84 1.63
N LYS A 87 12.36 6.77 0.86
CA LYS A 87 13.11 6.85 -0.41
C LYS A 87 12.42 7.79 -1.41
N ARG A 88 11.10 7.65 -1.59
CA ARG A 88 10.31 8.52 -2.49
C ARG A 88 10.37 9.98 -2.07
N GLU A 89 10.24 10.25 -0.79
CA GLU A 89 10.33 11.60 -0.23
C GLU A 89 11.70 12.23 -0.53
N ILE A 90 12.79 11.51 -0.26
CA ILE A 90 14.16 11.97 -0.58
C ILE A 90 14.32 12.23 -2.09
N THR A 91 13.82 11.32 -2.94
CA THR A 91 13.87 11.50 -4.39
C THR A 91 13.11 12.76 -4.84
N LEU A 92 11.93 13.02 -4.27
CA LEU A 92 11.16 14.23 -4.57
C LEU A 92 11.89 15.50 -4.15
N TYR A 93 12.52 15.52 -2.98
CA TYR A 93 13.36 16.64 -2.57
C TYR A 93 14.51 16.90 -3.53
N ILE A 94 15.21 15.85 -3.97
CA ILE A 94 16.31 15.97 -4.94
C ILE A 94 15.80 16.61 -6.25
N ILE A 95 14.68 16.10 -6.79
CA ILE A 95 14.07 16.64 -8.00
C ILE A 95 13.68 18.11 -7.81
N TYR A 96 13.05 18.44 -6.68
CA TYR A 96 12.66 19.81 -6.36
C TYR A 96 13.86 20.77 -6.38
N TYR A 97 14.97 20.42 -5.72
CA TYR A 97 16.16 21.26 -5.70
C TYR A 97 16.83 21.36 -7.08
N LEU A 98 16.84 20.30 -7.88
CA LEU A 98 17.34 20.34 -9.26
C LEU A 98 16.52 21.28 -10.14
N VAL A 99 15.19 21.24 -10.04
CA VAL A 99 14.29 22.15 -10.78
C VAL A 99 14.53 23.61 -10.37
N MET A 100 14.64 23.87 -9.07
CA MET A 100 14.96 25.22 -8.56
C MET A 100 16.31 25.72 -9.08
N PHE A 101 17.32 24.85 -9.11
CA PHE A 101 18.64 25.19 -9.64
C PHE A 101 18.61 25.54 -11.13
N ILE A 102 17.92 24.75 -11.95
CA ILE A 102 17.72 25.03 -13.39
C ILE A 102 17.00 26.36 -13.59
N PHE A 103 16.00 26.65 -12.76
CA PHE A 103 15.26 27.91 -12.81
C PHE A 103 16.15 29.12 -12.52
N VAL A 104 16.98 29.04 -11.47
CA VAL A 104 17.95 30.11 -11.13
C VAL A 104 18.95 30.34 -12.26
N LEU A 105 19.51 29.27 -12.84
CA LEU A 105 20.43 29.39 -13.98
C LEU A 105 19.77 30.05 -15.19
N SER A 106 18.51 29.69 -15.46
CA SER A 106 17.73 30.27 -16.56
C SER A 106 17.50 31.77 -16.34
N LEU A 107 17.19 32.20 -15.12
CA LEU A 107 17.07 33.62 -14.76
C LEU A 107 18.39 34.37 -14.94
N MET A 108 19.50 33.82 -14.46
CA MET A 108 20.82 34.44 -14.63
C MET A 108 21.19 34.62 -16.11
N PHE A 109 20.88 33.64 -16.95
CA PHE A 109 21.11 33.73 -18.40
C PHE A 109 20.27 34.83 -19.05
N LEU A 110 19.00 34.97 -18.65
CA LEU A 110 18.11 36.01 -19.16
C LEU A 110 18.60 37.42 -18.75
N ILE A 111 18.99 37.61 -17.49
CA ILE A 111 19.51 38.89 -17.00
C ILE A 111 20.77 39.30 -17.76
N LYS A 112 21.68 38.36 -18.05
CA LYS A 112 22.91 38.65 -18.80
C LYS A 112 22.64 39.07 -20.25
N LYS A 113 21.48 38.73 -20.81
CA LYS A 113 21.09 39.09 -22.18
C LYS A 113 20.38 40.44 -22.28
N LEU A 114 19.87 40.99 -21.18
CA LEU A 114 19.35 42.36 -21.08
C LEU A 114 20.51 43.35 -20.90
#